data_AF-A0A8T5UBD6-F1
#
_entry.id   AF-A0A8T5UBD6-F1
#
_cell.length_a   1.000
_cell.length_b   1.000
_cell.length_c   1.000
_cell.angle_alpha   90.00
_cell.angle_beta   90.00
_cell.angle_gamma   90.00
#
_symmetry.space_group_name_H-M   'P 1'
#
loop_
_entity.id
_entity.type
_entity.pdbx_description
1 polymer ?
#
loop_
_entity_poly.entity_id
_entity_poly.type
_entity_poly.pdbx_seq_one_letter_code
_entity_poly.pdbx_strand_id
1 'polypeptide(L)'
;TKTGITFPKDLRDLLFEEDQDTFFRLSIPIKQDKIILEVISEEEAKQLSEKLKIAKPIKESLPKEGKKMKSKTARAPNWGEYFIYDFKNKDKVKPILESAFYKFGEKPINMEDAMGRIKYVLVSFLTSTKTENAKLYYTVERFLIDIIKQYDQHNLLDWIFEMIIPRIESRFLYELALLDLIEISISIQRYEKAELYIFHVLKNIDAYPKSEMYNIMNSFKQLVKNLKYVRRSDKIDILLKEKLMEYGEFENADTDYKIQIVEFLEDLQYIELAYKLAKKIQLGLPQDSMRLESVRRLVRRLHAAPIAENKPESSIDFDESDEADNLD
;
A
#
# COMPACT_ATOMS: atom_id res chain seq x y z
N THR A 1 0.44 -8.38 -34.12
CA THR A 1 0.49 -8.85 -32.72
C THR A 1 1.64 -8.17 -31.99
N LYS A 2 1.35 -7.37 -30.95
CA LYS A 2 2.34 -6.65 -30.12
C LYS A 2 2.83 -7.52 -28.96
N THR A 3 3.26 -8.74 -29.27
CA THR A 3 4.09 -9.57 -28.40
C THR A 3 5.40 -9.74 -29.16
N GLY A 4 6.54 -9.41 -28.55
CA GLY A 4 7.85 -9.37 -29.20
C GLY A 4 8.41 -10.72 -29.68
N ILE A 5 7.54 -11.70 -29.95
CA ILE A 5 7.88 -13.02 -30.47
C ILE A 5 7.46 -13.03 -31.95
N THR A 6 8.46 -13.08 -32.84
CA THR A 6 8.22 -13.13 -34.28
C THR A 6 8.06 -14.58 -34.72
N PHE A 7 6.84 -14.98 -35.06
CA PHE A 7 6.60 -16.29 -35.68
C PHE A 7 6.99 -16.26 -37.17
N PRO A 8 7.65 -17.31 -37.70
CA PRO A 8 7.83 -17.52 -39.14
C PRO A 8 6.48 -17.43 -39.87
N LYS A 9 6.49 -16.93 -41.10
CA LYS A 9 5.26 -16.64 -41.86
C LYS A 9 4.37 -17.88 -41.98
N ASP A 10 4.97 -19.01 -42.33
CA ASP A 10 4.27 -20.29 -42.51
C ASP A 10 3.57 -20.78 -41.22
N LEU A 11 4.16 -20.49 -40.04
CA LEU A 11 3.57 -20.81 -38.73
C LEU A 11 2.49 -19.82 -38.32
N ARG A 12 2.62 -18.56 -38.73
CA ARG A 12 1.61 -17.53 -38.45
C ARG A 12 0.34 -17.79 -39.25
N ASP A 13 0.49 -18.17 -40.51
CA ASP A 13 -0.64 -18.46 -41.38
C ASP A 13 -1.38 -19.72 -40.86
N LEU A 14 -0.64 -20.74 -40.38
CA LEU A 14 -1.25 -21.95 -39.78
C LEU A 14 -1.94 -21.75 -38.41
N LEU A 15 -1.44 -20.83 -37.57
CA LEU A 15 -1.92 -20.66 -36.19
C LEU A 15 -3.07 -19.65 -36.06
N PHE A 16 -3.32 -18.85 -37.10
CA PHE A 16 -4.27 -17.73 -37.07
C PHE A 16 -5.24 -17.75 -38.27
N GLU A 17 -5.45 -18.92 -38.88
CA GLU A 17 -6.59 -19.14 -39.77
C GLU A 17 -7.90 -19.05 -38.97
N GLU A 18 -8.79 -18.16 -39.41
CA GLU A 18 -10.11 -17.98 -38.80
C GLU A 18 -10.97 -19.22 -39.10
N ASP A 19 -11.61 -19.77 -38.06
CA ASP A 19 -12.56 -20.90 -38.06
C ASP A 19 -12.02 -22.34 -37.87
N GLN A 20 -10.76 -22.55 -37.46
CA GLN A 20 -10.30 -23.90 -37.05
C GLN A 20 -9.51 -23.91 -35.72
N ASP A 21 -9.89 -24.83 -34.82
CA ASP A 21 -9.15 -25.11 -33.59
C ASP A 21 -7.80 -25.76 -33.92
N THR A 22 -6.70 -25.06 -33.65
CA THR A 22 -5.33 -25.57 -33.89
C THR A 22 -4.75 -26.19 -32.62
N PHE A 23 -4.35 -27.46 -32.68
CA PHE A 23 -3.74 -28.18 -31.57
C PHE A 23 -2.22 -28.26 -31.75
N PHE A 24 -1.46 -28.12 -30.67
CA PHE A 24 -0.01 -28.21 -30.71
C PHE A 24 0.57 -28.99 -29.52
N ARG A 25 1.67 -29.70 -29.79
CA ARG A 25 2.49 -30.38 -28.80
C ARG A 25 3.75 -29.57 -28.56
N LEU A 26 3.96 -29.19 -27.30
CA LEU A 26 5.21 -28.59 -26.84
C LEU A 26 6.09 -29.69 -26.22
N SER A 27 7.31 -29.86 -26.72
CA SER A 27 8.30 -30.74 -26.09
C SER A 27 9.59 -30.00 -25.78
N ILE A 28 10.12 -30.26 -24.58
CA ILE A 28 11.37 -29.66 -24.08
C ILE A 28 12.36 -30.82 -23.87
N PRO A 29 13.28 -31.06 -24.82
CA PRO A 29 14.25 -32.13 -24.69
C PRO A 29 15.26 -31.79 -23.59
N ILE A 30 15.52 -32.74 -22.68
CA ILE A 30 16.43 -32.57 -21.52
C ILE A 30 17.88 -32.25 -21.95
N LYS A 31 18.24 -32.50 -23.22
CA LYS A 31 19.61 -32.35 -23.75
C LYS A 31 19.75 -31.30 -24.87
N GLN A 32 18.73 -30.50 -25.17
CA GLN A 32 18.83 -29.46 -26.21
C GLN A 32 18.21 -28.15 -25.72
N ASP A 33 18.89 -27.02 -25.96
CA ASP A 33 18.39 -25.66 -25.67
C ASP A 33 17.39 -25.17 -26.74
N LYS A 34 16.47 -26.04 -27.16
CA LYS A 34 15.43 -25.71 -28.13
C LYS A 34 14.10 -26.27 -27.67
N ILE A 35 13.07 -25.44 -27.73
CA ILE A 35 11.68 -25.85 -27.53
C ILE A 35 11.15 -26.29 -28.89
N ILE A 36 10.62 -27.52 -28.95
CA ILE A 36 10.03 -28.06 -30.18
C ILE A 36 8.52 -27.88 -30.07
N LEU A 37 7.94 -27.14 -31.03
CA LEU A 37 6.51 -26.93 -31.18
C LEU A 37 6.06 -27.66 -32.45
N GLU A 38 5.22 -28.68 -32.29
CA GLU A 38 4.67 -29.47 -33.39
C GLU A 38 3.16 -29.27 -33.45
N VAL A 39 2.61 -28.95 -34.62
CA VAL A 39 1.16 -28.92 -34.84
C VAL A 39 0.68 -30.35 -34.96
N ILE A 40 -0.36 -30.70 -34.21
CA ILE A 40 -0.94 -32.04 -34.14
C ILE A 40 -2.40 -32.00 -34.57
N SER A 41 -2.94 -33.14 -35.02
CA SER A 41 -4.36 -33.23 -35.34
C SER A 41 -5.23 -33.27 -34.07
N GLU A 42 -6.51 -32.94 -34.20
CA GLU A 42 -7.48 -33.04 -33.11
C GLU A 42 -7.58 -34.48 -32.55
N GLU A 43 -7.45 -35.49 -33.41
CA GLU A 43 -7.45 -36.90 -33.03
C GLU A 43 -6.22 -37.25 -32.17
N GLU A 44 -5.04 -36.76 -32.54
CA GLU A 44 -3.80 -36.94 -31.77
C GLU A 44 -3.85 -36.20 -30.43
N ALA A 45 -4.43 -35.01 -30.41
CA ALA A 45 -4.64 -34.21 -29.19
C ALA A 45 -5.58 -34.94 -28.20
N LYS A 46 -6.67 -35.54 -28.71
CA LYS A 46 -7.59 -36.36 -27.89
C LYS A 46 -6.89 -37.60 -27.34
N GLN A 47 -6.12 -38.33 -28.16
CA GLN A 47 -5.36 -39.49 -27.70
C GLN A 47 -4.30 -39.16 -26.64
N LEU A 48 -3.61 -38.02 -26.77
CA LEU A 48 -2.64 -37.53 -25.78
C LEU A 48 -3.32 -37.12 -24.47
N SER A 49 -4.47 -36.44 -24.55
CA SER A 49 -5.28 -36.06 -23.40
C SER A 49 -5.85 -37.28 -22.66
N GLU A 50 -6.28 -38.32 -23.38
CA GLU A 50 -6.75 -39.58 -22.81
C GLU A 50 -5.62 -40.39 -22.17
N LYS A 51 -4.43 -40.47 -22.81
CA LYS A 51 -3.24 -41.09 -22.21
C LYS A 51 -2.82 -40.40 -20.89
N LEU A 52 -2.96 -39.08 -20.79
CA LEU A 52 -2.69 -38.32 -19.56
C LEU A 52 -3.75 -38.54 -18.47
N LYS A 53 -5.01 -38.84 -18.83
CA LYS A 53 -6.08 -39.19 -17.87
C LYS A 53 -5.96 -40.62 -17.34
N ILE A 54 -5.47 -41.56 -18.16
CA ILE A 54 -5.23 -42.96 -17.79
C ILE A 54 -3.93 -43.09 -16.98
N ALA A 55 -2.93 -42.25 -17.24
CA ALA A 55 -1.71 -42.13 -16.44
C ALA A 55 -1.92 -41.32 -15.14
N LYS A 56 -2.94 -41.66 -14.33
CA LYS A 56 -2.86 -41.37 -12.89
C LYS A 56 -1.78 -42.28 -12.31
N PRO A 57 -0.71 -41.76 -11.68
CA PRO A 57 0.28 -42.62 -11.07
C PRO A 57 -0.37 -43.39 -9.92
N ILE A 58 -0.26 -44.72 -10.00
CA ILE A 58 -0.37 -45.62 -8.87
C ILE A 58 0.60 -45.09 -7.79
N LYS A 59 0.09 -44.93 -6.58
CA LYS A 59 0.89 -44.64 -5.39
C LYS A 59 1.84 -45.81 -5.14
N GLU A 60 3.01 -45.79 -5.75
CA GLU A 60 4.14 -46.58 -5.29
C GLU A 60 4.89 -45.78 -4.24
N SER A 61 4.85 -46.32 -3.02
CA SER A 61 5.66 -45.88 -1.89
C SER A 61 7.14 -46.14 -2.17
N LEU A 62 7.84 -45.11 -2.62
CA LEU A 62 9.30 -45.04 -2.58
C LEU A 62 9.77 -44.31 -1.29
N PRO A 63 10.93 -44.69 -0.74
CA PRO A 63 11.28 -44.50 0.66
C PRO A 63 11.44 -43.02 1.03
N LYS A 64 11.06 -42.71 2.27
CA LYS A 64 11.21 -41.40 2.91
C LYS A 64 12.69 -41.01 3.06
N GLU A 65 13.26 -40.39 2.05
CA GLU A 65 14.44 -39.53 2.15
C GLU A 65 14.19 -38.29 1.27
N GLY A 66 14.27 -37.04 1.72
CA GLY A 66 14.58 -36.52 3.04
C GLY A 66 13.34 -36.04 3.77
N LYS A 67 13.39 -36.17 5.10
CA LYS A 67 12.72 -35.19 5.97
C LYS A 67 13.07 -33.81 5.41
N LYS A 68 12.09 -33.08 4.85
CA LYS A 68 12.11 -31.63 4.98
C LYS A 68 12.41 -31.41 6.44
N MET A 69 13.62 -30.97 6.76
CA MET A 69 13.88 -30.34 8.03
C MET A 69 12.84 -29.24 8.08
N LYS A 70 11.75 -29.48 8.83
CA LYS A 70 11.06 -28.42 9.51
C LYS A 70 12.15 -27.80 10.37
N SER A 71 12.90 -26.87 9.78
CA SER A 71 13.58 -25.84 10.52
C SER A 71 12.55 -25.36 11.53
N LYS A 72 12.91 -25.44 12.81
CA LYS A 72 12.02 -25.16 13.95
C LYS A 72 11.64 -23.67 14.06
N THR A 73 11.67 -22.93 12.95
CA THR A 73 11.26 -21.53 12.77
C THR A 73 10.64 -21.34 11.37
N ALA A 74 9.71 -22.21 10.96
CA ALA A 74 9.12 -22.13 9.62
C ALA A 74 8.24 -20.87 9.51
N ARG A 75 8.82 -19.80 8.95
CA ARG A 75 8.11 -18.63 8.48
C ARG A 75 6.98 -19.06 7.54
N ALA A 76 5.79 -18.53 7.76
CA ALA A 76 4.61 -18.88 6.99
C ALA A 76 3.91 -17.59 6.52
N PRO A 77 3.24 -17.61 5.35
CA PRO A 77 2.50 -16.45 4.89
C PRO A 77 1.27 -16.18 5.77
N ASN A 78 1.05 -14.91 6.10
CA ASN A 78 -0.11 -14.47 6.87
C ASN A 78 -1.29 -14.10 5.97
N TRP A 79 -2.03 -15.11 5.51
CA TRP A 79 -3.11 -14.93 4.55
C TRP A 79 -4.24 -14.01 5.01
N GLY A 80 -4.52 -13.95 6.32
CA GLY A 80 -5.54 -13.06 6.89
C GLY A 80 -5.20 -11.59 6.73
N GLU A 81 -3.90 -11.26 6.78
CA GLU A 81 -3.38 -9.90 6.63
C GLU A 81 -3.23 -9.45 5.18
N TYR A 82 -3.17 -10.38 4.23
CA TYR A 82 -3.05 -10.04 2.81
C TYR A 82 -4.42 -9.90 2.16
N PHE A 83 -5.34 -10.84 2.43
CA PHE A 83 -6.65 -10.92 1.80
C PHE A 83 -7.75 -10.28 2.65
N ILE A 84 -7.52 -9.03 3.08
CA ILE A 84 -8.48 -8.23 3.85
C ILE A 84 -9.75 -7.96 3.03
N TYR A 85 -9.58 -7.72 1.73
CA TYR A 85 -10.69 -7.52 0.79
C TYR A 85 -10.83 -8.70 -0.16
N ASP A 86 -12.05 -9.19 -0.32
CA ASP A 86 -12.32 -10.32 -1.20
C ASP A 86 -12.42 -9.87 -2.67
N PHE A 87 -11.86 -10.67 -3.57
CA PHE A 87 -11.85 -10.41 -5.01
C PHE A 87 -11.86 -11.71 -5.82
N LYS A 88 -12.36 -11.65 -7.05
CA LYS A 88 -12.74 -12.80 -7.89
C LYS A 88 -11.67 -13.87 -8.08
N ASN A 89 -10.41 -13.46 -8.20
CA ASN A 89 -9.30 -14.37 -8.54
C ASN A 89 -8.48 -14.83 -7.31
N LYS A 90 -8.92 -14.54 -6.09
CA LYS A 90 -8.21 -14.83 -4.84
C LYS A 90 -7.71 -16.27 -4.72
N ASP A 91 -8.57 -17.25 -4.98
CA ASP A 91 -8.22 -18.67 -4.85
C ASP A 91 -7.13 -19.12 -5.83
N LYS A 92 -7.03 -18.45 -6.99
CA LYS A 92 -5.99 -18.71 -7.99
C LYS A 92 -4.70 -17.97 -7.66
N VAL A 93 -4.79 -16.77 -7.10
CA VAL A 93 -3.64 -15.93 -6.73
C VAL A 93 -2.92 -16.49 -5.51
N LYS A 94 -3.65 -16.94 -4.49
CA LYS A 94 -3.09 -17.46 -3.23
C LYS A 94 -1.97 -18.51 -3.41
N PRO A 95 -2.14 -19.62 -4.15
CA PRO A 95 -1.07 -20.62 -4.30
C PRO A 95 0.17 -20.08 -5.03
N ILE A 96 0.01 -19.08 -5.90
CA ILE A 96 1.14 -18.47 -6.61
C ILE A 96 1.95 -17.58 -5.66
N LEU A 97 1.27 -16.75 -4.87
CA LEU A 97 1.90 -15.95 -3.81
C LEU A 97 2.55 -16.85 -2.75
N GLU A 98 1.94 -17.99 -2.43
CA GLU A 98 2.51 -18.94 -1.47
C GLU A 98 3.83 -19.48 -1.99
N SER A 99 3.85 -19.86 -3.26
CA SER A 99 5.07 -20.34 -3.88
C SER A 99 6.13 -19.23 -4.00
N ALA A 100 5.74 -17.98 -4.27
CA ALA A 100 6.65 -16.83 -4.27
C ALA A 100 7.24 -16.58 -2.87
N PHE A 101 6.43 -16.69 -1.81
CA PHE A 101 6.86 -16.50 -0.43
C PHE A 101 8.03 -17.42 -0.06
N TYR A 102 7.90 -18.71 -0.38
CA TYR A 102 8.97 -19.66 -0.10
C TYR A 102 10.20 -19.43 -0.99
N LYS A 103 10.05 -18.87 -2.19
CA LYS A 103 11.16 -18.48 -3.07
C LYS A 103 11.97 -17.31 -2.50
N PHE A 104 11.32 -16.33 -1.86
CA PHE A 104 12.02 -15.28 -1.11
C PHE A 104 12.82 -15.83 0.08
N GLY A 105 12.42 -16.98 0.64
CA GLY A 105 13.10 -17.64 1.74
C GLY A 105 14.25 -18.58 1.34
N GLU A 106 14.52 -18.78 0.05
CA GLU A 106 15.62 -19.63 -0.42
C GLU A 106 16.99 -19.00 -0.10
N LYS A 107 18.02 -19.85 0.05
CA LYS A 107 19.41 -19.43 0.30
C LYS A 107 20.34 -20.11 -0.71
N PRO A 108 20.91 -19.39 -1.70
CA PRO A 108 20.72 -17.96 -1.98
C PRO A 108 19.28 -17.64 -2.46
N ILE A 109 18.85 -16.40 -2.25
CA ILE A 109 17.53 -15.94 -2.69
C ILE A 109 17.44 -15.95 -4.22
N ASN A 110 16.40 -16.59 -4.77
CA ASN A 110 16.08 -16.50 -6.19
C ASN A 110 15.08 -15.36 -6.43
N MET A 111 15.60 -14.12 -6.43
CA MET A 111 14.79 -12.91 -6.58
C MET A 111 14.04 -12.86 -7.92
N GLU A 112 14.64 -13.38 -8.99
CA GLU A 112 14.05 -13.38 -10.33
C GLU A 112 12.81 -14.27 -10.41
N ASP A 113 12.89 -15.51 -9.93
CA ASP A 113 11.72 -16.42 -9.90
C ASP A 113 10.65 -15.90 -8.92
N ALA A 114 11.07 -15.44 -7.74
CA ALA A 114 10.15 -14.88 -6.74
C ALA A 114 9.36 -13.69 -7.31
N MET A 115 10.04 -12.69 -7.87
CA MET A 115 9.39 -11.53 -8.48
C MET A 115 8.68 -11.87 -9.80
N GLY A 116 9.16 -12.86 -10.55
CA GLY A 116 8.51 -13.36 -11.76
C GLY A 116 7.10 -13.85 -11.48
N ARG A 117 6.90 -14.55 -10.36
CA ARG A 117 5.58 -14.99 -9.88
C ARG A 117 4.67 -13.83 -9.48
N ILE A 118 5.24 -12.82 -8.82
CA ILE A 118 4.49 -11.60 -8.45
C ILE A 118 4.03 -10.85 -9.70
N LYS A 119 4.92 -10.67 -10.68
CA LYS A 119 4.59 -10.05 -11.97
C LYS A 119 3.53 -10.85 -12.73
N TYR A 120 3.64 -12.17 -12.75
CA TYR A 120 2.63 -13.06 -13.34
C TYR A 120 1.27 -12.85 -12.68
N VAL A 121 1.21 -12.77 -11.34
CA VAL A 121 -0.03 -12.48 -10.62
C VAL A 121 -0.65 -11.16 -11.08
N LEU A 122 0.15 -10.10 -11.14
CA LEU A 122 -0.30 -8.75 -11.48
C LEU A 122 -0.67 -8.56 -12.96
N VAL A 123 -0.28 -9.46 -13.86
CA VAL A 123 -0.62 -9.39 -15.28
C VAL A 123 -1.77 -10.34 -15.62
N SER A 124 -1.72 -11.58 -15.13
CA SER A 124 -2.63 -12.65 -15.55
C SER A 124 -3.98 -12.64 -14.83
N PHE A 125 -4.09 -11.96 -13.69
CA PHE A 125 -5.32 -11.96 -12.89
C PHE A 125 -6.02 -10.60 -12.82
N LEU A 126 -5.60 -9.65 -13.64
CA LEU A 126 -6.36 -8.42 -13.85
C LEU A 126 -7.70 -8.74 -14.52
N THR A 127 -8.68 -7.91 -14.20
CA THR A 127 -10.04 -7.96 -14.74
C THR A 127 -10.37 -6.63 -15.42
N SER A 128 -11.52 -6.55 -16.09
CA SER A 128 -12.06 -5.28 -16.58
C SER A 128 -12.57 -4.37 -15.47
N THR A 129 -12.68 -4.87 -14.23
CA THR A 129 -13.24 -4.15 -13.09
C THR A 129 -12.13 -3.48 -12.29
N LYS A 130 -12.08 -2.14 -12.33
CA LYS A 130 -11.08 -1.31 -11.64
C LYS A 130 -11.00 -1.58 -10.13
N THR A 131 -12.14 -1.78 -9.48
CA THR A 131 -12.20 -2.05 -8.03
C THR A 131 -11.62 -3.42 -7.67
N GLU A 132 -11.86 -4.45 -8.49
CA GLU A 132 -11.25 -5.77 -8.31
C GLU A 132 -9.73 -5.73 -8.50
N ASN A 133 -9.27 -4.96 -9.49
CA ASN A 133 -7.84 -4.75 -9.72
C ASN A 133 -7.18 -4.02 -8.55
N ALA A 134 -7.82 -2.98 -8.01
CA ALA A 134 -7.30 -2.24 -6.85
C ALA A 134 -7.12 -3.16 -5.63
N LYS A 135 -8.07 -4.06 -5.36
CA LYS A 135 -7.95 -5.05 -4.28
C LYS A 135 -6.81 -6.04 -4.52
N LEU A 136 -6.60 -6.48 -5.77
CA LEU A 136 -5.46 -7.34 -6.14
C LEU A 136 -4.13 -6.63 -5.88
N TYR A 137 -3.97 -5.39 -6.36
CA TYR A 137 -2.75 -4.60 -6.14
C TYR A 137 -2.47 -4.40 -4.65
N TYR A 138 -3.48 -4.01 -3.87
CA TYR A 138 -3.36 -3.86 -2.42
C TYR A 138 -3.01 -5.17 -1.71
N THR A 139 -3.58 -6.30 -2.14
CA THR A 139 -3.23 -7.63 -1.61
C THR A 139 -1.75 -7.96 -1.85
N VAL A 140 -1.24 -7.67 -3.05
CA VAL A 140 0.15 -7.93 -3.41
C VAL A 140 1.10 -7.00 -2.66
N GLU A 141 0.72 -5.76 -2.44
CA GLU A 141 1.45 -4.82 -1.58
C GLU A 141 1.62 -5.35 -0.16
N ARG A 142 0.51 -5.70 0.52
CA ARG A 142 0.51 -6.32 1.85
C ARG A 142 1.42 -7.53 1.92
N PHE A 143 1.32 -8.40 0.92
CA PHE A 143 2.18 -9.57 0.78
C PHE A 143 3.66 -9.19 0.72
N LEU A 144 4.03 -8.22 -0.13
CA LEU A 144 5.42 -7.79 -0.28
C LEU A 144 5.94 -7.06 0.96
N ILE A 145 5.10 -6.31 1.67
CA ILE A 145 5.47 -5.72 2.97
C ILE A 145 5.82 -6.82 3.97
N ASP A 146 5.08 -7.93 3.99
CA ASP A 146 5.43 -9.05 4.86
C ASP A 146 6.72 -9.75 4.39
N ILE A 147 6.98 -9.83 3.08
CA ILE A 147 8.28 -10.27 2.57
C ILE A 147 9.41 -9.37 3.06
N ILE A 148 9.22 -8.06 3.10
CA ILE A 148 10.21 -7.11 3.66
C ILE A 148 10.43 -7.42 5.14
N LYS A 149 9.36 -7.50 5.94
CA LYS A 149 9.44 -7.74 7.40
C LYS A 149 10.11 -9.08 7.72
N GLN A 150 9.79 -10.12 6.95
CA GLN A 150 10.31 -11.45 7.22
C GLN A 150 11.72 -11.65 6.63
N TYR A 151 11.96 -11.28 5.38
CA TYR A 151 13.19 -11.63 4.65
C TYR A 151 14.17 -10.48 4.44
N ASP A 152 13.95 -9.32 5.08
CA ASP A 152 14.86 -8.17 5.07
C ASP A 152 15.12 -7.62 3.65
N GLN A 153 14.12 -7.74 2.76
CA GLN A 153 14.22 -7.34 1.35
C GLN A 153 13.82 -5.88 1.13
N HIS A 154 14.55 -4.94 1.75
CA HIS A 154 14.23 -3.50 1.76
C HIS A 154 14.09 -2.86 0.37
N ASN A 155 14.76 -3.41 -0.65
CA ASN A 155 14.68 -2.96 -2.04
C ASN A 155 13.27 -3.10 -2.66
N LEU A 156 12.39 -3.91 -2.05
CA LEU A 156 11.01 -4.05 -2.50
C LEU A 156 10.19 -2.77 -2.28
N LEU A 157 10.55 -1.88 -1.36
CA LEU A 157 9.80 -0.63 -1.13
C LEU A 157 9.67 0.22 -2.40
N ASP A 158 10.78 0.41 -3.09
CA ASP A 158 10.81 1.22 -4.32
C ASP A 158 9.99 0.56 -5.41
N TRP A 159 10.11 -0.75 -5.53
CA TRP A 159 9.34 -1.50 -6.50
C TRP A 159 7.83 -1.45 -6.21
N ILE A 160 7.40 -1.58 -4.95
CA ILE A 160 5.99 -1.44 -4.56
C ILE A 160 5.50 -0.04 -4.93
N PHE A 161 6.26 1.00 -4.57
CA PHE A 161 5.88 2.38 -4.82
C PHE A 161 5.79 2.73 -6.31
N GLU A 162 6.70 2.21 -7.15
CA GLU A 162 6.69 2.48 -8.59
C GLU A 162 5.71 1.58 -9.36
N MET A 163 5.56 0.33 -8.93
CA MET A 163 4.87 -0.70 -9.72
C MET A 163 3.48 -1.05 -9.20
N ILE A 164 3.19 -0.86 -7.92
CA ILE A 164 1.88 -1.18 -7.35
C ILE A 164 1.06 0.07 -7.10
N ILE A 165 1.59 1.01 -6.31
CA ILE A 165 0.84 2.18 -5.82
C ILE A 165 0.12 2.97 -6.93
N PRO A 166 0.75 3.29 -8.09
CA PRO A 166 0.11 4.08 -9.14
C PRO A 166 -1.02 3.34 -9.86
N ARG A 167 -1.12 2.02 -9.68
CA ARG A 167 -2.14 1.16 -10.32
C ARG A 167 -3.34 0.89 -9.41
N ILE A 168 -3.31 1.36 -8.17
CA ILE A 168 -4.46 1.31 -7.25
C ILE A 168 -5.39 2.48 -7.56
N GLU A 169 -6.42 2.23 -8.37
CA GLU A 169 -7.36 3.28 -8.80
C GLU A 169 -8.41 3.67 -7.73
N SER A 170 -8.58 2.85 -6.68
CA SER A 170 -9.44 3.21 -5.55
C SER A 170 -8.71 4.20 -4.66
N ARG A 171 -9.21 5.44 -4.53
CA ARG A 171 -8.62 6.46 -3.64
C ARG A 171 -8.45 5.96 -2.20
N PHE A 172 -9.44 5.23 -1.69
CA PHE A 172 -9.39 4.67 -0.35
C PHE A 172 -8.27 3.63 -0.20
N LEU A 173 -8.20 2.64 -1.10
CA LEU A 173 -7.14 1.63 -1.05
C LEU A 173 -5.76 2.22 -1.35
N TYR A 174 -5.70 3.26 -2.20
CA TYR A 174 -4.46 3.98 -2.51
C TYR A 174 -3.89 4.65 -1.25
N GLU A 175 -4.75 5.30 -0.47
CA GLU A 175 -4.34 5.91 0.79
C GLU A 175 -3.94 4.87 1.83
N LEU A 176 -4.71 3.78 1.98
CA LEU A 176 -4.32 2.68 2.88
C LEU A 176 -2.96 2.07 2.49
N ALA A 177 -2.71 1.90 1.19
CA ALA A 177 -1.43 1.41 0.69
C ALA A 177 -0.26 2.34 1.04
N LEU A 178 -0.46 3.65 0.90
CA LEU A 178 0.57 4.61 1.31
C LEU A 178 0.80 4.59 2.82
N LEU A 179 -0.25 4.45 3.62
CA LEU A 179 -0.16 4.36 5.07
C LEU A 179 0.60 3.10 5.53
N ASP A 180 0.38 1.97 4.87
CA ASP A 180 1.12 0.74 5.09
C ASP A 180 2.60 0.89 4.72
N LEU A 181 2.89 1.55 3.59
CA LEU A 181 4.25 1.91 3.18
C LEU A 181 4.96 2.85 4.16
N ILE A 182 4.24 3.80 4.76
CA ILE A 182 4.75 4.69 5.82
C ILE A 182 5.16 3.85 7.03
N GLU A 183 4.27 2.98 7.52
CA GLU A 183 4.52 2.14 8.69
C GLU A 183 5.76 1.26 8.52
N ILE A 184 5.85 0.53 7.40
CA ILE A 184 7.00 -0.34 7.13
C ILE A 184 8.29 0.49 7.03
N SER A 185 8.27 1.62 6.32
CA SER A 185 9.45 2.46 6.11
C SER A 185 10.01 3.01 7.43
N ILE A 186 9.12 3.45 8.32
CA ILE A 186 9.47 3.87 9.67
C ILE A 186 10.10 2.70 10.44
N SER A 187 9.46 1.53 10.41
CA SER A 187 9.91 0.37 11.20
C SER A 187 11.31 -0.11 10.81
N ILE A 188 11.68 0.05 9.54
CA ILE A 188 13.02 -0.28 9.01
C ILE A 188 13.95 0.94 8.91
N GLN A 189 13.58 2.07 9.53
CA GLN A 189 14.37 3.31 9.61
C GLN A 189 14.70 3.97 8.25
N ARG A 190 13.84 3.79 7.24
CA ARG A 190 13.92 4.45 5.93
C ARG A 190 13.08 5.73 5.92
N TYR A 191 13.47 6.69 6.75
CA TYR A 191 12.70 7.93 6.97
C TYR A 191 12.43 8.70 5.68
N GLU A 192 13.41 8.84 4.78
CA GLU A 192 13.24 9.53 3.48
C GLU A 192 12.11 8.93 2.63
N LYS A 193 11.93 7.60 2.66
CA LYS A 193 10.83 6.92 1.96
C LYS A 193 9.49 7.20 2.64
N ALA A 194 9.47 7.16 3.98
CA ALA A 194 8.28 7.57 4.73
C ALA A 194 7.89 9.02 4.41
N GLU A 195 8.85 9.94 4.29
CA GLU A 195 8.56 11.33 3.92
C GLU A 195 7.85 11.43 2.56
N LEU A 196 8.39 10.71 1.56
CA LEU A 196 7.81 10.66 0.23
C LEU A 196 6.36 10.16 0.29
N TYR A 197 6.11 9.09 1.03
CA TYR A 197 4.77 8.51 1.12
C TYR A 197 3.79 9.42 1.88
N ILE A 198 4.23 10.08 2.96
CA ILE A 198 3.44 11.09 3.67
C ILE A 198 3.06 12.23 2.73
N PHE A 199 4.00 12.73 1.92
CA PHE A 199 3.71 13.76 0.92
C PHE A 199 2.61 13.30 -0.07
N HIS A 200 2.66 12.05 -0.53
CA HIS A 200 1.62 11.50 -1.40
C HIS A 200 0.25 11.36 -0.70
N VAL A 201 0.22 11.04 0.60
CA VAL A 201 -1.03 11.03 1.39
C VAL A 201 -1.59 12.45 1.47
N LEU A 202 -0.79 13.44 1.85
CA LEU A 202 -1.24 14.83 1.96
C LEU A 202 -1.74 15.38 0.62
N LYS A 203 -1.07 15.04 -0.49
CA LYS A 203 -1.55 15.36 -1.85
C LYS A 203 -2.89 14.70 -2.17
N ASN A 204 -3.14 13.48 -1.70
CA ASN A 204 -4.43 12.82 -1.86
C ASN A 204 -5.53 13.50 -1.02
N ILE A 205 -5.18 13.97 0.19
CA ILE A 205 -6.07 14.76 1.05
C ILE A 205 -6.48 16.06 0.35
N ASP A 206 -5.51 16.79 -0.22
CA ASP A 206 -5.76 18.02 -0.97
C ASP A 206 -6.64 17.81 -2.21
N ALA A 207 -6.70 16.59 -2.75
CA ALA A 207 -7.52 16.26 -3.91
C ALA A 207 -9.01 16.05 -3.58
N TYR A 208 -9.38 16.01 -2.30
CA TYR A 208 -10.78 16.03 -1.90
C TYR A 208 -11.34 17.46 -1.99
N PRO A 209 -12.56 17.64 -2.52
CA PRO A 209 -13.19 18.95 -2.50
C PRO A 209 -13.47 19.38 -1.06
N LYS A 210 -13.41 20.68 -0.77
CA LYS A 210 -13.66 21.18 0.59
C LYS A 210 -15.07 20.89 1.12
N SER A 211 -16.03 20.53 0.26
CA SER A 211 -17.35 20.03 0.65
C SER A 211 -17.31 18.64 1.31
N GLU A 212 -16.24 17.87 1.10
CA GLU A 212 -16.05 16.52 1.65
C GLU A 212 -15.15 16.52 2.90
N MET A 213 -15.36 17.49 3.81
CA MET A 213 -14.56 17.60 5.04
C MET A 213 -14.49 16.31 5.85
N TYR A 214 -15.57 15.53 5.88
CA TYR A 214 -15.57 14.22 6.54
C TYR A 214 -14.46 13.29 6.01
N ASN A 215 -14.28 13.23 4.68
CA ASN A 215 -13.24 12.39 4.07
C ASN A 215 -11.85 12.93 4.42
N ILE A 216 -11.66 14.25 4.33
CA ILE A 216 -10.40 14.93 4.67
C ILE A 216 -10.01 14.66 6.13
N MET A 217 -10.94 14.84 7.08
CA MET A 217 -10.68 14.57 8.50
C MET A 217 -10.41 13.10 8.77
N ASN A 218 -11.12 12.20 8.10
CA ASN A 218 -10.85 10.76 8.25
C ASN A 218 -9.45 10.40 7.73
N SER A 219 -9.02 10.98 6.60
CA SER A 219 -7.67 10.77 6.07
C SER A 219 -6.58 11.32 7.00
N PHE A 220 -6.75 12.55 7.52
CA PHE A 220 -5.86 13.09 8.54
C PHE A 220 -5.81 12.22 9.79
N LYS A 221 -6.96 11.73 10.27
CA LYS A 221 -7.04 10.86 11.43
C LYS A 221 -6.22 9.58 11.25
N GLN A 222 -6.29 8.93 10.09
CA GLN A 222 -5.50 7.72 9.82
C GLN A 222 -3.99 8.05 9.74
N LEU A 223 -3.63 9.16 9.08
CA LEU A 223 -2.25 9.60 8.99
C LEU A 223 -1.66 9.91 10.38
N VAL A 224 -2.35 10.71 11.19
CA VAL A 224 -1.94 11.10 12.55
C VAL A 224 -1.79 9.87 13.43
N LYS A 225 -2.74 8.93 13.38
CA LYS A 225 -2.68 7.67 14.13
C LYS A 225 -1.40 6.88 13.85
N ASN A 226 -0.96 6.82 12.59
CA ASN A 226 0.25 6.09 12.21
C ASN A 226 1.55 6.83 12.57
N LEU A 227 1.46 8.14 12.83
CA LEU A 227 2.60 9.00 13.10
C LEU A 227 2.78 9.34 14.59
N LYS A 228 1.72 9.22 15.40
CA LYS A 228 1.65 9.65 16.81
C LYS A 228 2.83 9.18 17.68
N TYR A 229 3.25 7.93 17.55
CA TYR A 229 4.29 7.33 18.41
C TYR A 229 5.61 7.07 17.68
N VAL A 230 5.83 7.77 16.56
CA VAL A 230 6.96 7.56 15.69
C VAL A 230 7.88 8.77 15.71
N ARG A 231 9.19 8.52 15.69
CA ARG A 231 10.19 9.57 15.41
C ARG A 231 10.07 10.03 13.96
N ARG A 232 9.81 11.32 13.79
CA ARG A 232 9.70 11.99 12.49
C ARG A 232 10.90 12.89 12.26
N SER A 233 11.09 13.31 11.01
CA SER A 233 12.04 14.34 10.65
C SER A 233 11.41 15.72 10.79
N ASP A 234 12.23 16.74 11.03
CA ASP A 234 11.79 18.14 11.13
C ASP A 234 10.99 18.57 9.89
N LYS A 235 11.40 18.11 8.70
CA LYS A 235 10.73 18.40 7.43
C LYS A 235 9.29 17.86 7.39
N ILE A 236 9.06 16.67 7.95
CA ILE A 236 7.71 16.11 8.04
C ILE A 236 6.88 16.83 9.08
N ASP A 237 7.49 17.20 10.20
CA ASP A 237 6.78 17.98 11.21
C ASP A 237 6.34 19.33 10.65
N ILE A 238 7.20 20.04 9.91
CA ILE A 238 6.85 21.29 9.21
C ILE A 238 5.66 21.07 8.26
N LEU A 239 5.74 20.07 7.37
CA LEU A 239 4.70 19.81 6.38
C LEU A 239 3.35 19.47 7.03
N LEU A 240 3.35 18.68 8.11
CA LEU A 240 2.14 18.34 8.86
C LEU A 240 1.55 19.56 9.57
N LYS A 241 2.40 20.39 10.17
CA LYS A 241 1.97 21.64 10.83
C LYS A 241 1.29 22.57 9.84
N GLU A 242 1.95 22.85 8.71
CA GLU A 242 1.41 23.71 7.65
C GLU A 242 0.05 23.20 7.16
N LYS A 243 -0.03 21.89 6.85
CA LYS A 243 -1.26 21.31 6.32
C LYS A 243 -2.39 21.29 7.35
N LEU A 244 -2.14 20.88 8.59
CA LEU A 244 -3.17 20.89 9.62
C LEU A 244 -3.67 22.31 9.90
N MET A 245 -2.77 23.30 9.96
CA MET A 245 -3.15 24.71 10.14
C MET A 245 -3.97 25.24 8.96
N GLU A 246 -3.62 24.91 7.71
CA GLU A 246 -4.39 25.28 6.51
C GLU A 246 -5.88 24.89 6.65
N TYR A 247 -6.16 23.68 7.15
CA TYR A 247 -7.54 23.21 7.35
C TYR A 247 -8.16 23.71 8.65
N GLY A 248 -7.37 23.89 9.72
CA GLY A 248 -7.85 24.42 11.01
C GLY A 248 -8.30 25.87 10.93
N GLU A 249 -7.65 26.66 10.08
CA GLU A 249 -7.94 28.08 9.88
C GLU A 249 -8.97 28.35 8.77
N PHE A 250 -9.45 27.31 8.08
CA PHE A 250 -10.44 27.47 7.02
C PHE A 250 -11.73 28.10 7.58
N GLU A 251 -11.99 29.35 7.21
CA GLU A 251 -13.01 30.20 7.85
C GLU A 251 -14.39 29.52 7.87
N ASN A 252 -14.79 28.94 6.74
CA ASN A 252 -16.09 28.32 6.52
C ASN A 252 -16.21 26.86 7.01
N ALA A 253 -15.17 26.32 7.68
CA ALA A 253 -15.28 24.99 8.28
C ALA A 253 -16.19 24.99 9.51
N ASP A 254 -16.96 23.91 9.68
CA ASP A 254 -17.66 23.62 10.92
C ASP A 254 -16.69 23.64 12.11
N THR A 255 -17.15 24.17 13.24
CA THR A 255 -16.38 24.22 14.49
C THR A 255 -15.92 22.83 14.91
N ASP A 256 -16.74 21.79 14.68
CA ASP A 256 -16.38 20.40 15.01
C ASP A 256 -15.15 19.91 14.24
N TYR A 257 -14.97 20.34 13.00
CA TYR A 257 -13.77 20.01 12.22
C TYR A 257 -12.55 20.79 12.72
N LYS A 258 -12.72 22.06 13.09
CA LYS A 258 -11.63 22.85 13.68
C LYS A 258 -11.16 22.25 15.01
N ILE A 259 -12.09 21.75 15.83
CA ILE A 259 -11.76 21.01 17.06
C ILE A 259 -10.97 19.72 16.74
N GLN A 260 -11.38 18.95 15.73
CA GLN A 260 -10.63 17.75 15.32
C GLN A 260 -9.20 18.07 14.90
N ILE A 261 -8.98 19.18 14.18
CA ILE A 261 -7.62 19.63 13.84
C ILE A 261 -6.81 19.94 15.10
N VAL A 262 -7.39 20.61 16.10
CA VAL A 262 -6.70 20.84 17.39
C VAL A 262 -6.31 19.51 18.04
N GLU A 263 -7.20 18.52 18.03
CA GLU A 263 -6.91 17.20 18.58
C GLU A 263 -5.80 16.48 17.79
N PHE A 264 -5.74 16.63 16.47
CA PHE A 264 -4.66 16.09 15.65
C PHE A 264 -3.31 16.76 15.94
N LEU A 265 -3.30 18.09 16.10
CA LEU A 265 -2.10 18.84 16.49
C LEU A 265 -1.61 18.37 17.88
N GLU A 266 -2.52 18.21 18.84
CA GLU A 266 -2.21 17.68 20.18
C GLU A 266 -1.66 16.25 20.11
N ASP A 267 -2.28 15.37 19.32
CA ASP A 267 -1.85 13.98 19.13
C ASP A 267 -0.45 13.88 18.52
N LEU A 268 -0.06 14.83 17.66
CA LEU A 268 1.29 14.93 17.11
C LEU A 268 2.29 15.67 18.01
N GLN A 269 1.85 16.14 19.19
CA GLN A 269 2.61 16.92 20.16
C GLN A 269 2.97 18.35 19.73
N TYR A 270 2.21 18.95 18.80
CA TYR A 270 2.32 20.36 18.42
C TYR A 270 1.48 21.23 19.37
N ILE A 271 1.84 21.19 20.66
CA ILE A 271 1.02 21.71 21.76
C ILE A 271 0.77 23.22 21.63
N GLU A 272 1.77 24.02 21.24
CA GLU A 272 1.60 25.46 21.12
C GLU A 272 0.64 25.83 19.98
N LEU A 273 0.79 25.18 18.82
CA LEU A 273 -0.13 25.38 17.69
C LEU A 273 -1.55 24.95 18.03
N ALA A 274 -1.69 23.78 18.67
CA ALA A 274 -2.98 23.31 19.15
C ALA A 274 -3.64 24.33 20.10
N TYR A 275 -2.87 24.89 21.04
CA TYR A 275 -3.34 25.89 21.99
C TYR A 275 -3.76 27.20 21.31
N LYS A 276 -2.92 27.74 20.42
CA LYS A 276 -3.21 28.97 19.66
C LYS A 276 -4.50 28.83 18.86
N LEU A 277 -4.66 27.72 18.12
CA LEU A 277 -5.85 27.44 17.34
C LEU A 277 -7.09 27.28 18.25
N ALA A 278 -6.97 26.55 19.36
CA ALA A 278 -8.07 26.38 20.32
C ALA A 278 -8.55 27.71 20.92
N LYS A 279 -7.63 28.62 21.26
CA LYS A 279 -7.97 29.97 21.72
C LYS A 279 -8.68 30.79 20.65
N LYS A 280 -8.19 30.75 19.40
CA LYS A 280 -8.83 31.43 18.27
C LYS A 280 -10.26 30.96 18.06
N ILE A 281 -10.50 29.64 18.12
CA ILE A 281 -11.86 29.07 18.08
C ILE A 281 -12.69 29.55 19.26
N GLN A 282 -12.13 29.56 20.48
CA GLN A 282 -12.84 29.99 21.69
C GLN A 282 -13.32 31.46 21.58
N LEU A 283 -12.47 32.35 21.09
CA LEU A 283 -12.78 33.78 20.95
C LEU A 283 -13.80 34.05 19.83
N GLY A 284 -13.82 33.23 18.79
CA GLY A 284 -14.77 33.34 17.68
C GLY A 284 -16.16 32.74 17.96
N LEU A 285 -16.35 32.02 19.07
CA LEU A 285 -17.62 31.39 19.40
C LEU A 285 -18.55 32.33 20.19
N PRO A 286 -19.86 32.36 19.87
CA PRO A 286 -20.88 33.01 20.70
C PRO A 286 -20.91 32.45 22.13
N GLN A 287 -21.23 33.31 23.12
CA GLN A 287 -21.24 32.93 24.54
C GLN A 287 -22.26 31.83 24.89
N ASP A 288 -23.31 31.70 24.08
CA ASP A 288 -24.39 30.71 24.19
C ASP A 288 -24.12 29.44 23.37
N SER A 289 -22.98 29.34 22.67
CA SER A 289 -22.63 28.16 21.88
C SER A 289 -22.53 26.90 22.75
N MET A 290 -23.22 25.84 22.33
CA MET A 290 -23.14 24.52 22.98
C MET A 290 -21.71 23.93 22.99
N ARG A 291 -20.83 24.39 22.09
CA ARG A 291 -19.44 23.92 21.99
C ARG A 291 -18.45 24.73 22.83
N LEU A 292 -18.87 25.84 23.41
CA LEU A 292 -17.98 26.75 24.14
C LEU A 292 -17.33 26.06 25.35
N GLU A 293 -18.09 25.29 26.12
CA GLU A 293 -17.56 24.57 27.29
C GLU A 293 -16.56 23.48 26.89
N SER A 294 -16.81 22.75 25.79
CA SER A 294 -15.84 21.78 25.26
C SER A 294 -14.53 22.45 24.84
N VAL A 295 -14.60 23.60 24.16
CA VAL A 295 -13.40 24.34 23.73
C VAL A 295 -12.66 24.93 24.93
N ARG A 296 -13.36 25.44 25.96
CA ARG A 296 -12.73 25.90 27.21
C ARG A 296 -11.96 24.78 27.91
N ARG A 297 -12.51 23.56 27.96
CA ARG A 297 -11.81 22.39 28.51
C ARG A 297 -10.58 22.05 27.68
N LEU A 298 -10.67 22.10 26.36
CA LEU A 298 -9.57 21.87 25.44
C LEU A 298 -8.43 22.87 25.68
N VAL A 299 -8.74 24.17 25.75
CA VAL A 299 -7.76 25.23 26.02
C VAL A 299 -7.08 25.05 27.39
N ARG A 300 -7.84 24.70 28.44
CA ARG A 300 -7.27 24.42 29.77
C ARG A 300 -6.34 23.20 29.75
N ARG A 301 -6.74 22.13 29.06
CA ARG A 301 -5.92 20.91 28.90
C ARG A 301 -4.60 21.24 28.21
N LEU A 302 -4.65 21.97 27.10
CA LEU A 302 -3.48 22.33 26.31
C LEU A 302 -2.55 23.30 27.04
N HIS A 303 -3.10 24.27 27.79
CA HIS A 303 -2.30 25.18 28.63
C HIS A 303 -1.48 24.47 29.71
N ALA A 304 -2.01 23.36 30.25
CA ALA A 304 -1.34 22.57 31.28
C ALA A 304 -0.44 21.47 30.69
N ALA A 305 -0.47 21.24 29.38
CA ALA A 305 0.29 20.19 28.73
C ALA A 305 1.78 20.57 28.64
N PRO A 306 2.70 19.62 28.89
CA PRO A 306 4.13 19.88 28.75
C PRO A 306 4.47 20.21 27.29
N ILE A 307 5.14 21.33 27.06
CA ILE A 307 5.61 21.73 25.74
C ILE A 307 6.74 20.78 25.34
N ALA A 308 6.50 19.95 24.33
CA ALA A 308 7.46 18.98 23.81
C ALA A 308 8.20 19.50 22.56
N GLU A 309 7.86 20.69 22.06
CA GLU A 309 8.46 21.27 20.86
C GLU A 309 9.93 21.68 21.13
N ASN A 310 10.87 20.85 20.68
CA ASN A 310 12.26 21.23 20.52
C ASN A 310 12.64 21.08 19.04
N LYS A 311 12.76 22.23 18.34
CA LYS A 311 13.32 22.49 16.98
C LYS A 311 12.39 22.28 15.76
N PRO A 312 12.67 22.95 14.62
CA PRO A 312 12.96 24.37 14.40
C PRO A 312 11.67 25.17 14.16
N GLU A 313 11.74 26.49 14.30
CA GLU A 313 10.64 27.39 13.97
C GLU A 313 10.24 27.21 12.49
N SER A 314 8.95 26.96 12.25
CA SER A 314 8.37 27.09 10.92
C SER A 314 8.68 28.49 10.41
N SER A 315 8.95 28.66 9.11
CA SER A 315 9.18 29.95 8.45
C SER A 315 7.96 30.89 8.43
N ILE A 316 6.98 30.63 9.30
CA ILE A 316 5.87 31.54 9.53
C ILE A 316 6.31 32.45 10.68
N ASP A 317 7.07 33.48 10.32
CA ASP A 317 7.28 34.64 11.19
C ASP A 317 5.92 35.29 11.41
N PHE A 318 5.37 35.08 12.60
CA PHE A 318 4.26 35.88 13.09
C PHE A 318 4.88 36.96 13.97
N ASP A 319 5.13 38.14 13.40
CA ASP A 319 5.37 39.35 14.18
C ASP A 319 4.21 39.53 15.17
N GLU A 320 4.48 39.28 16.45
CA GLU A 320 3.67 39.82 17.55
C GLU A 320 4.04 41.29 17.69
N SER A 321 3.41 42.14 16.86
CA SER A 321 3.37 43.57 17.11
C SER A 321 1.92 44.04 17.23
N ASP A 322 1.66 44.61 18.40
CA ASP A 322 0.63 45.61 18.73
C ASP A 322 -0.51 45.12 19.61
N GLU A 323 -0.21 44.89 20.89
CA GLU A 323 -1.12 45.28 21.99
C GLU A 323 -0.34 45.42 23.31
N ALA A 324 0.55 46.41 23.36
CA ALA A 324 1.06 46.96 24.61
C ALA A 324 1.52 48.41 24.36
N ASP A 325 0.58 49.35 24.46
CA ASP A 325 0.78 50.66 25.09
C ASP A 325 -0.49 51.51 24.89
N ASN A 326 -1.34 51.52 25.91
CA ASN A 326 -2.13 52.68 26.32
C ASN A 326 -2.87 52.35 27.63
N LEU A 327 -2.09 52.33 28.71
CA LEU A 327 -2.56 52.57 30.08
C LEU A 327 -1.53 53.49 30.76
N ASP A 328 -1.64 54.78 30.50
CA ASP A 328 -1.82 55.86 31.50
C ASP A 328 -1.73 57.25 30.84
#